data_AF-A0A1I4K5A7-F1
#
_entry.id   AF-A0A1I4K5A7-F1
#
_cell.length_a   1.000
_cell.length_b   1.000
_cell.length_c   1.000
_cell.angle_alpha   90.00
_cell.angle_beta   90.00
_cell.angle_gamma   90.00
#
_symmetry.space_group_name_H-M   'P 1'
#
loop_
_entity.id
_entity.type
_entity.pdbx_description
1 polymer ?
#
loop_
_entity_poly.entity_id
_entity_poly.type
_entity_poly.pdbx_seq_one_letter_code
_entity_poly.pdbx_strand_id
1 'polypeptide(L)' 'MTLIRIYTKMNYAIQYYLTSDQVNVAGKWLRSLRDQIAKAKIAKRISRFENGNFGDHKPCRDGVWEMRVDEGPGYRVY' A
#
# COMPACT_ATOMS: atom_id res chain seq x y z
N MET A 1 5.19 33.33 -19.23
CA MET A 1 6.16 32.83 -18.23
C MET A 1 5.57 31.58 -17.60
N THR A 2 5.77 30.43 -18.21
CA THR A 2 5.11 29.17 -17.83
C THR A 2 6.18 28.19 -17.39
N LEU A 3 6.38 28.08 -16.08
CA LEU A 3 7.23 27.05 -15.49
C LEU A 3 6.42 25.74 -15.44
N ILE A 4 6.50 24.94 -16.50
CA ILE A 4 6.07 23.54 -16.46
C ILE A 4 7.15 22.80 -15.66
N ARG A 5 6.95 22.71 -14.35
CA ARG A 5 7.81 21.94 -13.45
C ARG A 5 7.48 20.47 -13.64
N ILE A 6 8.28 19.76 -14.43
CA ILE A 6 8.20 18.31 -14.57
C ILE A 6 8.66 17.71 -13.22
N TYR A 7 7.71 17.48 -12.31
CA TYR A 7 7.99 16.66 -11.13
C TYR A 7 8.16 15.22 -11.63
N THR A 8 9.40 14.77 -11.71
CA THR A 8 9.72 13.35 -11.86
C THR A 8 8.97 12.60 -10.75
N LYS A 9 7.96 11.80 -11.11
CA LYS A 9 7.20 10.95 -10.18
C LYS A 9 8.21 10.10 -9.40
N MET A 10 8.27 10.27 -8.08
CA MET A 10 8.99 9.32 -7.23
C MET A 10 8.20 8.01 -7.25
N ASN A 11 8.65 7.04 -8.03
CA ASN A 11 8.10 5.69 -8.00
C ASN A 11 8.63 5.00 -6.75
N TYR A 12 7.75 4.68 -5.81
CA TYR A 12 8.11 3.92 -4.62
C TYR A 12 8.05 2.43 -4.96
N ALA A 13 9.14 1.71 -4.70
CA ALA A 13 9.16 0.26 -4.83
C ALA A 13 8.54 -0.37 -3.57
N ILE A 14 7.40 -1.05 -3.73
CA ILE A 14 6.80 -1.81 -2.64
C ILE A 14 7.54 -3.13 -2.49
N GLN A 15 8.11 -3.37 -1.31
CA GLN A 15 8.72 -4.65 -0.95
C GLN A 15 7.77 -5.41 -0.04
N TYR A 16 7.51 -6.68 -0.40
CA TYR A 16 6.73 -7.57 0.45
C TYR A 16 7.66 -8.32 1.37
N TYR A 17 7.32 -8.37 2.65
CA TYR A 17 7.97 -9.29 3.58
C TYR A 17 7.70 -10.73 3.13
N LEU A 18 8.79 -11.48 2.96
CA LEU A 18 8.77 -12.91 2.71
C LEU A 18 9.23 -13.64 3.97
N THR A 19 8.55 -14.73 4.33
CA THR A 19 9.04 -15.63 5.38
C THR A 19 10.34 -16.31 4.94
N SER A 20 11.00 -17.03 5.86
CA SER A 20 12.15 -17.90 5.54
C SER A 20 11.89 -18.80 4.34
N ASP A 21 10.64 -19.27 4.20
CA ASP A 21 10.19 -20.18 3.16
C ASP A 21 9.74 -19.46 1.87
N GLN A 22 10.10 -18.18 1.70
CA GLN A 22 9.75 -17.36 0.54
C GLN A 22 8.24 -17.11 0.35
N VAL A 23 7.46 -17.13 1.44
CA VAL A 23 6.01 -16.91 1.38
C VAL A 23 5.67 -15.44 1.56
N ASN A 24 4.97 -14.87 0.58
CA ASN A 24 4.34 -13.56 0.71
C ASN A 24 3.06 -13.66 1.57
N VAL A 25 3.21 -13.39 2.87
CA VAL A 25 2.11 -13.47 3.85
C VAL A 25 1.03 -12.44 3.55
N ALA A 26 1.41 -11.20 3.22
CA ALA A 26 0.47 -10.13 2.90
C ALA A 26 -0.40 -10.46 1.67
N GLY A 27 0.23 -10.99 0.61
CA GLY A 27 -0.48 -11.43 -0.59
C GLY A 27 -1.40 -12.63 -0.32
N LYS A 28 -0.97 -13.58 0.51
CA LYS A 28 -1.81 -14.72 0.92
C LYS A 28 -3.02 -14.26 1.73
N TRP A 29 -2.81 -13.37 2.69
CA TRP A 29 -3.86 -12.77 3.50
C TRP A 29 -4.85 -11.99 2.63
N LEU A 30 -4.38 -11.12 1.74
CA LEU A 30 -5.25 -10.32 0.86
C LEU A 30 -6.09 -11.22 -0.06
N ARG A 31 -5.53 -12.34 -0.55
CA ARG A 31 -6.30 -13.33 -1.33
C ARG A 31 -7.39 -14.00 -0.51
N SER A 32 -7.14 -14.26 0.77
CA SER A 32 -8.08 -14.91 1.69
C SER A 32 -9.21 -14.01 2.21
N LEU A 33 -9.09 -12.69 2.01
CA LEU A 33 -10.09 -11.73 2.48
C LEU A 33 -11.44 -11.95 1.78
N ARG A 34 -12.49 -12.21 2.57
CA ARG A 34 -13.85 -12.45 2.06
C ARG A 34 -14.53 -11.18 1.58
N ASP A 35 -14.25 -10.06 2.24
CA ASP A 35 -14.76 -8.74 1.86
C ASP A 35 -14.11 -8.27 0.55
N GLN A 36 -14.86 -8.36 -0.55
CA GLN A 36 -14.39 -7.98 -1.87
C GLN A 36 -14.22 -6.47 -2.03
N ILE A 37 -15.00 -5.66 -1.31
CA ILE A 37 -14.92 -4.20 -1.37
C ILE A 37 -13.63 -3.76 -0.68
N ALA A 38 -13.36 -4.28 0.51
CA ALA A 38 -12.11 -4.05 1.21
C ALA A 38 -10.90 -4.49 0.39
N LYS A 39 -10.96 -5.69 -0.21
CA LYS A 39 -9.90 -6.21 -1.06
C LYS A 39 -9.59 -5.29 -2.24
N ALA A 40 -10.62 -4.80 -2.95
CA ALA A 40 -10.45 -3.87 -4.06
C ALA A 40 -9.90 -2.52 -3.61
N LYS A 41 -10.37 -1.98 -2.47
CA LYS A 41 -9.86 -0.71 -1.91
C LYS A 41 -8.40 -0.81 -1.49
N ILE A 42 -8.01 -1.91 -0.82
CA ILE A 42 -6.63 -2.19 -0.44
C ILE A 42 -5.74 -2.26 -1.68
N ALA A 43 -6.11 -3.07 -2.68
CA ALA A 43 -5.32 -3.20 -3.92
C ALA A 43 -5.16 -1.86 -4.66
N LYS A 44 -6.24 -1.07 -4.75
CA LYS A 44 -6.20 0.27 -5.34
C LYS A 44 -5.28 1.22 -4.56
N ARG A 45 -5.26 1.12 -3.23
CA ARG A 45 -4.40 1.96 -2.38
C ARG A 45 -2.93 1.58 -2.51
N ILE A 46 -2.61 0.29 -2.60
CA ILE A 46 -1.24 -0.20 -2.90
C ILE A 46 -0.72 0.42 -4.21
N SER A 47 -1.51 0.37 -5.28
CA SER A 47 -1.11 1.00 -6.56
C SER A 47 -0.93 2.53 -6.47
N ARG A 48 -1.69 3.20 -5.61
CA ARG A 48 -1.51 4.64 -5.36
C ARG A 48 -0.23 4.94 -4.57
N PHE A 49 0.14 4.07 -3.62
CA PHE A 49 1.39 4.14 -2.87
C PHE A 49 2.61 4.08 -3.80
N GLU A 50 2.62 3.17 -4.79
CA GLU A 50 3.69 3.08 -5.80
C GLU A 50 3.91 4.39 -6.56
N ASN A 51 2.83 5.16 -6.74
CA ASN A 51 2.83 6.47 -7.39
C ASN A 51 3.08 7.65 -6.43
N GLY A 52 3.44 7.39 -5.17
CA GLY A 52 3.68 8.40 -4.15
C GLY A 52 2.42 9.05 -3.58
N ASN A 53 1.24 8.49 -3.84
CA ASN A 53 -0.04 8.98 -3.30
C ASN A 53 -0.49 8.11 -2.13
N PHE A 54 0.10 8.37 -0.97
CA PHE A 54 -0.08 7.59 0.26
C PHE A 54 -1.47 7.73 0.88
N GLY A 55 -2.12 8.89 0.75
CA GLY A 55 -3.42 9.14 1.40
C GLY A 55 -3.32 9.12 2.93
N ASP A 56 -4.25 8.42 3.61
CA ASP A 56 -4.17 8.24 5.06
C ASP A 56 -3.14 7.14 5.39
N HIS A 57 -2.03 7.58 5.98
CA HIS A 57 -0.88 6.75 6.26
C HIS A 57 -0.09 7.30 7.46
N LYS A 58 0.71 6.45 8.09
CA LYS A 58 1.61 6.85 9.18
C LYS A 58 2.96 6.15 9.01
N PRO A 59 4.10 6.86 9.10
CA PRO A 59 5.39 6.20 9.16
C PRO A 59 5.49 5.38 10.45
N CYS A 60 5.95 4.13 10.34
CA CYS A 60 6.16 3.25 11.49
C CYS A 60 7.63 3.28 11.92
N ARG A 61 8.48 2.50 11.24
CA ARG A 61 9.93 2.40 11.47
C ARG A 61 10.60 1.72 10.28
N ASP A 62 11.90 1.93 10.10
CA ASP A 62 12.73 1.15 9.17
C ASP A 62 12.18 1.05 7.74
N GLY A 63 11.58 2.14 7.25
CA GLY A 63 10.96 2.18 5.91
C GLY A 63 9.60 1.50 5.81
N VAL A 64 9.04 1.02 6.92
CA VAL A 64 7.66 0.49 7.03
C VAL A 64 6.68 1.63 7.25
N TRP A 65 5.56 1.57 6.52
CA TRP A 65 4.49 2.57 6.57
C TRP A 65 3.16 1.88 6.84
N GLU A 66 2.40 2.38 7.82
CA GLU A 66 1.02 1.96 8.02
C GLU A 66 0.13 2.63 6.97
N MET A 67 -0.58 1.82 6.19
CA MET A 67 -1.64 2.21 5.27
C MET A 67 -3.00 1.94 5.92
N ARG A 68 -3.82 3.00 5.98
CA ARG A 68 -5.13 2.98 6.64
C ARG A 68 -6.25 2.91 5.61
N VAL A 69 -7.12 1.91 5.76
CA VAL A 69 -8.28 1.72 4.88
C VAL A 69 -9.53 1.57 5.71
N ASP A 70 -10.33 2.64 5.75
CA ASP A 70 -11.61 2.68 6.45
C ASP A 70 -12.69 2.03 5.57
N GLU A 71 -12.65 0.70 5.48
CA GLU A 71 -13.66 -0.14 4.85
C GLU A 71 -14.02 -1.28 5.81
N GLY A 72 -15.30 -1.61 5.92
CA GLY A 72 -15.79 -2.64 6.83
C GLY A 72 -15.29 -2.42 8.28
N PRO A 73 -14.55 -3.37 8.88
CA PRO A 73 -14.03 -3.25 10.24
C PRO A 73 -12.90 -2.22 10.39
N GLY A 74 -12.39 -1.65 9.30
CA GLY A 74 -11.20 -0.81 9.28
C GLY A 74 -9.92 -1.65 9.21
N TYR A 75 -9.20 -1.55 8.09
CA TYR A 75 -7.98 -2.29 7.84
C TYR A 75 -6.74 -1.43 8.03
N ARG A 76 -5.71 -2.04 8.64
CA ARG A 76 -4.34 -1.51 8.73
C ARG A 76 -3.42 -2.47 8.00
N VAL A 77 -2.72 -1.99 6.99
CA VAL A 77 -1.71 -2.74 6.24
C VAL A 77 -0.37 -2.11 6.53
N TYR A 78 0.65 -2.93 6.76
CA TYR A 78 2.01 -2.51 7.07
C TYR A 78 2.97 -3.01 5.99
#